data_AF-A0A2D6EI67-F1
#
_entry.id   AF-A0A2D6EI67-F1
#
_cell.length_a   1.000
_cell.length_b   1.000
_cell.length_c   1.000
_cell.angle_alpha   90.00
_cell.angle_beta   90.00
_cell.angle_gamma   90.00
#
_symmetry.space_group_name_H-M   'P 1'
#
loop_
_entity.id
_entity.type
_entity.pdbx_description
1 polymer ?
#
loop_
_entity_poly.entity_id
_entity_poly.type
_entity_poly.pdbx_seq_one_letter_code
_entity_poly.pdbx_strand_id
1 'polypeptide(L)'
;MLATIYTIHRRTQTQIYDLLHRMATKRAIDGFLLPYLGQQDDKLPFRPADMIARDHVMNNPTDFSPMLKDNIALLAGRGEQLTRLLLEIYAPHL
;
A
#
# COMPACT_ATOMS: atom_id res chain seq x y z
N MET A 1 -13.98 25.28 0.00
CA MET A 1 -14.32 23.93 0.49
C MET A 1 -13.28 22.87 0.14
N LEU A 2 -12.82 22.74 -1.12
CA LEU A 2 -11.77 21.75 -1.48
C LEU A 2 -10.47 21.89 -0.67
N ALA A 3 -9.98 23.12 -0.46
CA ALA A 3 -8.79 23.37 0.36
C ALA A 3 -8.91 22.86 1.80
N THR A 4 -10.11 22.96 2.38
CA THR A 4 -10.41 22.44 3.72
C THR A 4 -10.34 20.93 3.75
N ILE A 5 -10.97 20.26 2.75
CA ILE A 5 -10.93 18.79 2.63
C ILE A 5 -9.49 18.30 2.47
N TYR A 6 -8.69 18.93 1.60
CA TYR A 6 -7.28 18.54 1.43
C TYR A 6 -6.45 18.77 2.69
N THR A 7 -6.68 19.89 3.40
CA THR A 7 -6.00 20.18 4.67
C THR A 7 -6.32 19.12 5.72
N ILE A 8 -7.60 18.78 5.89
CA ILE A 8 -8.03 17.73 6.83
C ILE A 8 -7.43 16.39 6.44
N HIS A 9 -7.57 15.98 5.17
CA HIS A 9 -7.03 14.71 4.68
C HIS A 9 -5.52 14.60 4.94
N ARG A 10 -4.74 15.63 4.56
CA ARG A 10 -3.29 15.65 4.80
C ARG A 10 -2.95 15.60 6.29
N ARG A 11 -3.66 16.38 7.12
CA ARG A 11 -3.41 16.41 8.56
C ARG A 11 -3.70 15.06 9.21
N THR A 12 -4.80 14.42 8.84
CA THR A 12 -5.18 13.09 9.33
C THR A 12 -4.13 12.05 8.94
N GLN A 13 -3.66 12.05 7.69
CA GLN A 13 -2.60 11.16 7.23
C GLN A 13 -1.32 11.31 8.08
N THR A 14 -0.85 12.54 8.30
CA THR A 14 0.31 12.80 9.17
C THR A 14 0.09 12.28 10.59
N GLN A 15 -1.08 12.54 11.18
CA GLN A 15 -1.38 12.10 12.55
C GLN A 15 -1.44 10.57 12.68
N ILE A 16 -1.92 9.87 11.65
CA ILE A 16 -1.96 8.40 11.63
C ILE A 16 -0.54 7.83 11.60
N TYR A 17 0.36 8.37 10.77
CA TYR A 17 1.75 7.90 10.75
C TYR A 17 2.47 8.15 12.09
N ASP A 18 2.29 9.32 12.70
CA ASP A 18 2.83 9.62 14.02
C ASP A 18 2.28 8.65 15.10
N LEU A 19 1.00 8.26 14.98
CA LEU A 19 0.40 7.28 15.88
C LEU A 19 1.02 5.89 15.67
N LEU A 20 1.12 5.41 14.43
CA LEU A 20 1.72 4.10 14.11
C LEU A 20 3.15 3.99 14.65
N HIS A 21 3.99 5.00 14.43
CA HIS A 21 5.34 5.04 14.98
C HIS A 21 5.35 5.02 16.51
N ARG A 22 4.49 5.81 17.18
CA ARG A 22 4.39 5.78 18.65
C ARG A 22 3.92 4.44 19.18
N MET A 23 3.00 3.77 18.49
CA MET A 23 2.51 2.43 18.89
C MET A 23 3.62 1.39 18.77
N ALA A 24 4.40 1.41 17.68
CA ALA A 24 5.55 0.53 17.50
C ALA A 24 6.64 0.77 18.57
N THR A 25 7.00 2.03 18.84
CA THR A 25 8.00 2.38 19.88
C THR A 25 7.55 1.93 21.27
N LYS A 26 6.24 1.99 21.56
CA LYS A 26 5.66 1.52 22.83
C LYS A 26 5.40 0.02 22.87
N ARG A 27 5.73 -0.72 21.80
CA ARG A 27 5.43 -2.17 21.64
C ARG A 27 3.94 -2.49 21.82
N ALA A 28 3.06 -1.57 21.42
CA ALA A 28 1.63 -1.84 21.33
C ALA A 28 1.27 -2.59 20.03
N ILE A 29 2.15 -2.51 19.03
CA ILE A 29 2.20 -3.33 17.82
C ILE A 29 3.67 -3.70 17.58
N ASP A 30 3.93 -4.81 16.91
CA ASP A 30 5.30 -5.24 16.61
C ASP A 30 5.96 -4.34 15.56
N GLY A 31 5.16 -3.80 14.63
CA GLY A 31 5.60 -2.87 13.60
C GLY A 31 4.50 -2.63 12.57
N PHE A 32 4.83 -1.93 11.49
CA PHE A 32 3.91 -1.68 10.38
C PHE A 32 4.65 -1.44 9.07
N LEU A 33 3.97 -1.77 7.97
CA LEU A 33 4.39 -1.51 6.60
C LEU A 33 3.20 -0.98 5.81
N LEU A 34 3.47 -0.23 4.75
CA LEU A 34 2.45 0.43 3.93
C LEU A 34 2.65 0.05 2.46
N PRO A 35 2.31 -1.19 2.06
CA PRO A 35 2.29 -1.58 0.66
C PRO A 35 1.16 -0.85 -0.07
N TYR A 36 1.49 -0.15 -1.15
CA TYR A 36 0.50 0.53 -1.99
C TYR A 36 0.48 -0.10 -3.40
N LEU A 37 -0.72 -0.44 -3.90
CA LEU A 37 -0.89 -0.96 -5.26
C LEU A 37 -0.26 -0.06 -6.33
N GLY A 38 -0.29 1.26 -6.11
CA GLY A 38 0.26 2.27 -7.01
C GLY A 38 1.77 2.53 -6.87
N GLN A 39 2.50 1.78 -6.04
CA GLN A 39 3.95 1.92 -5.87
C GLN A 39 4.68 1.71 -7.20
N GLN A 40 5.67 2.55 -7.49
CA GLN A 40 6.36 2.53 -8.77
C GLN A 40 7.31 1.33 -8.85
N ASP A 41 7.18 0.53 -9.91
CA ASP A 41 7.89 -0.75 -10.04
C ASP A 41 9.42 -0.57 -10.15
N ASP A 42 9.87 0.54 -10.73
CA ASP A 42 11.29 0.91 -10.87
C ASP A 42 11.94 1.38 -9.56
N LYS A 43 11.12 1.69 -8.55
CA LYS A 43 11.58 2.10 -7.22
C LYS A 43 11.51 0.98 -6.19
N LEU A 44 11.15 -0.23 -6.61
CA LEU A 44 11.15 -1.39 -5.73
C LEU A 44 12.59 -1.84 -5.45
N PRO A 45 12.90 -2.27 -4.22
CA PRO A 45 14.23 -2.77 -3.88
C PRO A 45 14.62 -4.02 -4.67
N PHE A 46 13.63 -4.81 -5.07
CA PHE A 46 13.77 -5.97 -5.95
C PHE A 46 12.47 -6.16 -6.73
N ARG A 47 12.56 -6.57 -8.00
CA ARG A 47 11.40 -6.82 -8.86
C ARG A 47 11.42 -8.29 -9.30
N PRO A 48 10.55 -9.15 -8.71
CA PRO A 48 10.36 -10.52 -9.19
C PRO A 48 10.00 -10.55 -10.67
N ALA A 49 10.43 -11.59 -11.38
CA ALA A 49 10.18 -11.73 -12.83
C ALA A 49 8.69 -11.86 -13.16
N ASP A 50 7.90 -12.43 -12.25
CA ASP A 50 6.46 -12.65 -12.34
C ASP A 50 5.64 -11.53 -11.65
N MET A 51 6.28 -10.42 -11.29
CA MET A 51 5.59 -9.33 -10.62
C MET A 51 4.52 -8.71 -11.53
N ILE A 52 3.29 -8.67 -11.03
CA ILE A 52 2.18 -7.99 -11.69
C ILE A 52 2.52 -6.50 -11.73
N ALA A 53 2.67 -5.93 -12.93
CA ALA A 53 3.07 -4.54 -13.11
C ALA A 53 2.03 -3.55 -12.57
N ARG A 54 2.50 -2.37 -12.15
CA ARG A 54 1.65 -1.27 -11.70
C ARG A 54 0.57 -0.92 -12.73
N ASP A 55 0.95 -0.91 -13.99
CA ASP A 55 0.07 -0.50 -15.10
C ASP A 55 -1.13 -1.43 -15.31
N HIS A 56 -1.04 -2.69 -14.84
CA HIS A 56 -2.14 -3.65 -14.89
C HIS A 56 -3.21 -3.39 -13.82
N VAL A 57 -2.91 -2.63 -12.77
CA VAL A 57 -3.85 -2.38 -11.65
C VAL A 57 -4.26 -0.91 -11.50
N MET A 58 -3.41 0.02 -11.91
CA MET A 58 -3.55 1.44 -11.57
C MET A 58 -4.78 2.12 -12.19
N ASN A 59 -5.30 1.56 -13.29
CA ASN A 59 -6.43 2.11 -14.02
C ASN A 59 -7.76 1.44 -13.64
N ASN A 60 -7.78 0.59 -12.60
CA ASN A 60 -9.03 0.01 -12.15
C ASN A 60 -9.96 1.13 -11.61
N PRO A 61 -11.18 1.28 -12.14
CA PRO A 61 -12.06 2.38 -11.77
C PRO A 61 -12.55 2.24 -10.32
N THR A 62 -12.69 3.38 -9.65
CA THR A 62 -13.33 3.48 -8.32
C THR A 62 -14.77 3.94 -8.49
N ASP A 63 -15.56 3.19 -9.26
CA ASP A 63 -16.97 3.48 -9.55
C ASP A 63 -17.95 2.54 -8.82
N PHE A 64 -17.42 1.65 -7.97
CA PHE A 64 -18.17 0.62 -7.22
C PHE A 64 -19.00 -0.33 -8.09
N SER A 65 -18.78 -0.35 -9.41
CA SER A 65 -19.37 -1.35 -10.28
C SER A 65 -18.83 -2.75 -9.97
N PRO A 66 -19.58 -3.83 -10.30
CA PRO A 66 -19.08 -5.19 -10.13
C PRO A 66 -17.76 -5.40 -10.86
N MET A 67 -16.74 -5.79 -10.10
CA MET A 67 -15.39 -6.00 -10.63
C MET A 67 -15.29 -7.35 -11.34
N LEU A 68 -14.63 -7.39 -12.49
CA LEU A 68 -14.29 -8.64 -13.17
C LEU A 68 -13.38 -9.49 -12.27
N LYS A 69 -13.58 -10.81 -12.30
CA LYS A 69 -12.75 -11.75 -11.51
C LYS A 69 -11.26 -11.58 -11.78
N ASP A 70 -10.88 -11.33 -13.03
CA ASP A 70 -9.49 -11.13 -13.43
C ASP A 70 -8.88 -9.86 -12.80
N ASN A 71 -9.66 -8.78 -12.70
CA ASN A 71 -9.20 -7.55 -12.03
C ASN A 71 -9.00 -7.78 -10.53
N ILE A 72 -9.90 -8.54 -9.89
CA ILE A 72 -9.75 -8.93 -8.48
C ILE A 72 -8.44 -9.71 -8.30
N ALA A 73 -8.17 -10.68 -9.17
CA ALA A 73 -6.95 -11.48 -9.12
C ALA A 73 -5.69 -10.63 -9.30
N LEU A 74 -5.70 -9.66 -10.23
CA LEU A 74 -4.57 -8.74 -10.44
C LEU A 74 -4.32 -7.84 -9.22
N LEU A 75 -5.38 -7.25 -8.66
CA LEU A 75 -5.28 -6.36 -7.50
C LEU A 75 -4.80 -7.13 -6.26
N ALA A 76 -5.42 -8.29 -5.97
CA ALA A 76 -5.04 -9.13 -4.85
C ALA A 76 -3.61 -9.66 -5.00
N GLY A 77 -3.27 -10.21 -6.17
CA GLY A 77 -1.95 -10.76 -6.45
C GLY A 77 -0.85 -9.72 -6.33
N ARG A 78 -1.05 -8.52 -6.88
CA ARG A 78 -0.05 -7.45 -6.73
C ARG A 78 0.07 -6.98 -5.29
N GLY A 79 -1.05 -6.84 -4.59
CA GLY A 79 -1.07 -6.49 -3.17
C GLY A 79 -0.27 -7.47 -2.32
N GLU A 80 -0.45 -8.77 -2.57
CA GLU A 80 0.33 -9.83 -1.92
C GLU A 80 1.81 -9.76 -2.29
N GLN A 81 2.15 -9.68 -3.58
CA GLN A 81 3.53 -9.61 -4.06
C GLN A 81 4.29 -8.44 -3.44
N LEU A 82 3.67 -7.24 -3.41
CA LEU A 82 4.26 -6.06 -2.77
C LEU A 82 4.40 -6.25 -1.26
N THR A 83 3.37 -6.78 -0.59
CA THR A 83 3.39 -6.98 0.86
C THR A 83 4.53 -7.92 1.26
N ARG A 84 4.64 -9.07 0.59
CA ARG A 84 5.70 -10.05 0.83
C ARG A 84 7.09 -9.46 0.58
N LEU A 85 7.28 -8.82 -0.57
CA LEU A 85 8.54 -8.17 -0.92
C LEU A 85 8.99 -7.16 0.13
N LEU A 86 8.08 -6.29 0.58
CA LEU A 86 8.41 -5.24 1.54
C LEU A 86 8.63 -5.80 2.96
N LEU A 87 7.88 -6.83 3.37
CA LEU A 87 8.10 -7.54 4.62
C LEU A 87 9.49 -8.17 4.66
N GLU A 88 9.81 -8.99 3.65
CA GLU A 88 11.09 -9.71 3.57
C GLU A 88 12.30 -8.75 3.62
N ILE A 89 12.20 -7.56 3.03
CA ILE A 89 13.31 -6.61 2.92
C ILE A 89 13.39 -5.62 4.08
N TYR A 90 12.26 -5.05 4.51
CA TYR A 90 12.26 -3.93 5.44
C TYR A 90 11.79 -4.28 6.85
N ALA A 91 11.03 -5.36 7.01
CA ALA A 91 10.56 -5.79 8.32
C ALA A 91 10.54 -7.32 8.46
N PRO A 92 11.68 -8.01 8.28
CA PRO A 92 11.75 -9.48 8.37
C PRO A 92 11.50 -10.02 9.79
N HIS A 93 11.32 -9.13 10.76
CA HIS A 93 10.99 -9.45 12.15
C HIS A 93 9.48 -9.41 12.43
N LEU A 94 8.67 -8.97 11.46
CA LEU A 94 7.20 -9.04 11.48
C LEU A 94 6.73 -10.30 10.76
#